data_AF-A0A268ADT2-F1
#
_entry.id   AF-A0A268ADT2-F1
#
_cell.length_a   1.000
_cell.length_b   1.000
_cell.length_c   1.000
_cell.angle_alpha   90.00
_cell.angle_beta   90.00
_cell.angle_gamma   90.00
#
_symmetry.space_group_name_H-M   'P 1'
#
loop_
_entity.id
_entity.type
_entity.pdbx_description
1 polymer ?
#
loop_
_entity_poly.entity_id
_entity_poly.type
_entity_poly.pdbx_seq_one_letter_code
_entity_poly.pdbx_strand_id
1 'polypeptide(L)' 'MNQPQQTTYVSSVDPYVYQTLQGVRTKQIVVETVRGSVTGKLTTVRPDHIVVESGGSSFFIRTAQIVWVIPRG' A
#
# COMPACT_ATOMS: atom_id res chain seq x y z
N MET A 1 -17.87 20.30 34.19
CA MET A 1 -16.49 19.94 33.77
C MET A 1 -16.58 19.27 32.41
N ASN A 2 -16.06 19.91 31.35
CA ASN A 2 -15.92 19.27 30.05
C ASN A 2 -14.66 18.40 30.08
N GLN A 3 -14.80 17.08 29.96
CA GLN A 3 -13.65 16.20 29.80
C GLN A 3 -13.05 16.42 28.39
N PRO A 4 -11.72 16.47 28.25
CA PRO A 4 -11.10 16.54 26.92
C PRO A 4 -11.46 15.27 26.15
N GLN A 5 -12.14 15.42 25.02
CA GLN A 5 -12.39 14.30 24.09
C GLN A 5 -11.04 13.82 23.56
N GLN A 6 -10.67 12.59 23.92
CA GLN A 6 -9.51 11.93 23.34
C GLN A 6 -9.89 11.47 21.91
N THR A 7 -9.26 12.07 20.90
CA THR A 7 -9.41 11.63 19.52
C THR A 7 -8.77 10.25 19.35
N THR A 8 -9.57 9.23 19.03
CA THR A 8 -9.05 7.91 18.66
C THR A 8 -8.82 7.84 17.15
N TYR A 9 -7.58 7.59 16.73
CA TYR A 9 -7.26 7.32 15.33
C TYR A 9 -7.51 5.84 15.03
N VAL A 10 -8.44 5.54 14.12
CA VAL A 10 -8.75 4.18 13.67
C VAL A 10 -8.33 4.05 12.22
N SER A 11 -7.47 3.08 11.91
CA SER A 11 -7.08 2.71 10.55
C SER A 11 -7.49 1.28 10.25
N SER A 12 -8.24 1.08 9.16
CA SER A 12 -8.53 -0.26 8.66
C SER A 12 -7.25 -0.89 8.11
N VAL A 13 -6.97 -2.12 8.51
CA VAL A 13 -5.86 -2.92 7.99
C VAL A 13 -6.46 -4.05 7.14
N ASP A 14 -5.87 -4.29 5.98
CA ASP A 14 -6.18 -5.44 5.13
C ASP A 14 -5.11 -6.53 5.35
N PRO A 15 -5.24 -7.38 6.39
CA PRO A 15 -4.14 -8.23 6.86
C PRO A 15 -3.63 -9.20 5.79
N TYR A 16 -4.53 -9.74 4.97
CA TYR A 16 -4.16 -10.67 3.91
C TYR A 16 -3.46 -9.99 2.72
N VAL A 17 -3.85 -8.75 2.37
CA VAL A 17 -3.15 -7.97 1.33
C VAL A 17 -1.75 -7.62 1.82
N TYR A 18 -1.62 -7.09 3.04
CA TYR A 18 -0.34 -6.78 3.66
C TYR A 18 0.58 -8.01 3.71
N GLN A 19 0.09 -9.14 4.23
CA GLN A 19 0.88 -10.36 4.35
C GLN A 19 1.31 -10.92 2.99
N THR A 20 0.43 -10.86 1.98
CA THR A 20 0.74 -11.31 0.62
C THR A 20 1.80 -10.43 -0.02
N LEU A 21 1.69 -9.11 0.11
CA LEU A 21 2.63 -8.15 -0.48
C LEU A 21 4.02 -8.22 0.18
N GLN A 22 4.10 -8.59 1.46
CA GLN A 22 5.38 -8.85 2.12
C GLN A 22 6.17 -9.97 1.44
N GLY A 23 5.51 -11.02 0.93
CA GLY A 23 6.14 -12.13 0.22
C GLY A 23 6.70 -11.76 -1.17
N VAL A 24 6.29 -10.62 -1.74
CA VAL A 24 6.75 -10.13 -3.05
C VAL A 24 7.51 -8.81 -2.94
N ARG A 25 7.91 -8.41 -1.73
CA ARG A 25 8.78 -7.25 -1.53
C ARG A 25 10.05 -7.41 -2.35
N THR A 26 10.54 -6.29 -2.90
CA THR A 26 11.69 -6.15 -3.81
C THR A 26 11.49 -6.62 -5.25
N LYS A 27 10.34 -7.25 -5.57
CA LYS A 27 10.01 -7.65 -6.95
C LYS A 27 9.46 -6.48 -7.76
N GLN A 28 9.52 -6.62 -9.09
CA GLN A 28 8.76 -5.78 -10.00
C GLN A 28 7.28 -6.15 -9.88
N ILE A 29 6.39 -5.16 -9.81
CA ILE A 29 4.95 -5.36 -9.74
C ILE A 29 4.21 -4.40 -10.68
N VAL A 30 3.00 -4.79 -11.05
CA VAL A 30 1.98 -3.86 -11.53
C VAL A 30 0.91 -3.78 -10.45
N VAL A 31 0.59 -2.57 -10.02
CA VAL A 31 -0.51 -2.32 -9.09
C VAL A 31 -1.55 -1.47 -9.80
N GLU A 32 -2.79 -1.93 -9.84
CA GLU A 32 -3.92 -1.13 -10.25
C GLU A 32 -4.51 -0.44 -9.04
N THR A 33 -4.65 0.87 -9.15
CA THR A 33 -5.37 1.70 -8.18
C THR A 33 -6.71 2.10 -8.75
N VAL A 34 -7.58 2.67 -7.92
CA VAL A 34 -8.83 3.27 -8.39
C VAL A 34 -8.65 4.45 -9.37
N ARG A 35 -7.41 4.89 -9.64
CA ARG A 35 -7.07 5.99 -10.56
C ARG A 35 -6.10 5.57 -11.67
N GLY A 36 -5.96 4.27 -11.93
CA GLY A 36 -5.06 3.71 -12.94
C GLY A 36 -3.90 2.91 -12.35
N SER A 37 -3.00 2.43 -13.22
CA SER A 37 -1.89 1.54 -12.83
C SER A 37 -0.57 2.26 -12.58
N VAL A 38 0.21 1.69 -11.65
CA VAL A 38 1.63 1.99 -11.45
C VAL A 38 2.42 0.70 -11.68
N THR A 39 3.45 0.76 -12.50
CA THR A 39 4.39 -0.35 -12.72
C THR A 39 5.75 0.02 -12.16
N GLY A 40 6.33 -0.82 -11.31
CA GLY A 40 7.64 -0.55 -10.72
C GLY A 40 8.06 -1.53 -9.66
N LYS A 41 9.15 -1.21 -8.95
CA LYS A 41 9.70 -2.06 -7.89
C LYS A 41 8.97 -1.82 -6.57
N LEU A 42 8.45 -2.89 -5.95
CA LEU A 42 7.89 -2.82 -4.60
C LEU A 42 9.00 -2.70 -3.57
N THR A 43 9.21 -1.51 -2.99
CA THR A 43 10.32 -1.27 -2.05
C THR A 43 9.90 -1.39 -0.60
N THR A 44 8.69 -0.95 -0.28
CA THR A 44 8.16 -0.94 1.10
C THR A 44 6.72 -1.45 1.13
N VAL A 45 6.40 -2.20 2.17
CA VAL A 45 5.04 -2.66 2.48
C VAL A 45 4.77 -2.34 3.95
N ARG A 46 3.69 -1.61 4.22
CA ARG A 46 3.18 -1.24 5.54
C ARG A 46 1.70 -1.69 5.63
N PRO A 47 1.13 -1.77 6.85
CA PRO A 47 -0.25 -2.22 7.02
C PRO A 47 -1.29 -1.40 6.25
N ASP A 48 -1.02 -0.12 6.00
CA ASP A 48 -1.92 0.86 5.40
C ASP A 48 -1.51 1.31 3.99
N HIS A 49 -0.26 1.04 3.56
CA HIS A 49 0.25 1.45 2.26
C HIS A 49 1.44 0.62 1.76
N ILE A 50 1.72 0.74 0.48
CA ILE A 50 2.96 0.28 -0.16
C ILE A 50 3.70 1.43 -0.82
N VAL A 51 4.99 1.21 -1.09
CA VAL A 51 5.81 2.12 -1.90
C VAL A 51 6.31 1.39 -3.14
N VAL A 52 5.98 1.96 -4.30
CA VAL A 52 6.43 1.47 -5.61
C VAL A 52 7.35 2.51 -6.24
N GLU A 53 8.58 2.11 -6.55
CA GLU A 53 9.51 2.96 -7.28
C GLU A 53 9.34 2.76 -8.79
N SER A 54 9.04 3.85 -9.50
CA SER A 54 8.83 3.86 -10.95
C SER A 54 9.38 5.16 -11.55
N GLY A 55 10.17 5.05 -12.62
CA GLY A 55 10.69 6.23 -13.33
C GLY A 55 11.49 7.20 -12.46
N GLY A 56 12.20 6.69 -11.45
CA GLY A 56 12.96 7.51 -10.49
C GLY A 56 12.11 8.22 -9.42
N SER A 57 10.80 7.98 -9.38
CA SER A 57 9.87 8.52 -8.38
C SER A 57 9.30 7.43 -7.48
N SER A 58 8.99 7.78 -6.24
CA SER A 58 8.32 6.89 -5.27
C SER A 58 6.81 7.17 -5.24
N PHE A 59 6.01 6.13 -5.48
CA PHE A 59 4.56 6.16 -5.38
C PHE A 59 4.12 5.53 -4.06
N PHE A 60 3.52 6.34 -3.19
CA PHE A 60 2.92 5.89 -1.93
C PHE A 60 1.45 5.57 -2.17
N ILE A 61 1.11 4.27 -2.14
CA ILE A 61 -0.21 3.77 -2.53
C ILE A 61 -0.88 3.14 -1.31
N ARG A 62 -2.00 3.72 -0.85
CA ARG A 62 -2.78 3.15 0.25
C ARG A 62 -3.34 1.79 -0.14
N THR A 63 -3.29 0.80 0.76
CA THR A 63 -3.87 -0.53 0.53
C THR A 63 -5.35 -0.43 0.19
N ALA A 64 -6.08 0.47 0.87
CA ALA A 64 -7.49 0.76 0.61
C ALA A 64 -7.80 1.34 -0.78
N GLN A 65 -6.80 1.64 -1.61
CA GLN A 65 -6.98 2.15 -2.98
C GLN A 65 -6.48 1.16 -4.03
N ILE A 66 -5.96 0.01 -3.61
CA ILE A 66 -5.50 -1.06 -4.49
C ILE A 66 -6.72 -1.86 -4.96
N VAL A 67 -6.85 -2.04 -6.26
CA VAL A 67 -7.86 -2.91 -6.87
C VAL A 67 -7.28 -4.32 -7.06
N TRP A 68 -6.05 -4.40 -7.60
CA TRP A 68 -5.31 -5.65 -7.74
C TRP A 68 -3.81 -5.41 -7.85
N VAL A 69 -3.02 -6.48 -7.63
CA VAL A 69 -1.56 -6.48 -7.80
C VAL A 69 -1.14 -7.73 -8.56
N ILE A 70 -0.27 -7.55 -9.56
CA ILE A 70 0.37 -8.64 -10.30
C ILE A 70 1.89 -8.55 -10.06
N PRO A 71 2.49 -9.55 -9.40
CA PRO A 71 3.95 -9.68 -9.34
C PRO A 71 4.50 -10.03 -10.72
N ARG A 72 5.57 -9.35 -11.14
CA ARG A 72 6.39 -9.76 -12.28
C ARG A 72 7.60 -10.52 -11.74
N GLY A 73 7.83 -11.70 -12.34
CA GLY A 73 8.90 -12.63 -11.96
C GLY A 73 10.28 -11.98 -12.04
#